data_AF-I3XMK1-F1
#
_entry.id   AF-I3XMK1-F1
#
_cell.length_a   1.000
_cell.length_b   1.000
_cell.length_c   1.000
_cell.angle_alpha   90.00
_cell.angle_beta   90.00
_cell.angle_gamma   90.00
#
_symmetry.space_group_name_H-M   'P 1'
#
loop_
_entity.id
_entity.type
_entity.pdbx_description
1 polymer ?
#
loop_
_entity_poly.entity_id
_entity_poly.type
_entity_poly.pdbx_seq_one_letter_code
_entity_poly.pdbx_strand_id
1 'polypeptide(L)'
;AANKMINDLETVIFDKAFIGQKYSEGDKTYQVEKADNFEYSDPVDGSVSKNQGLRIIFSDGSRIIFRLSGTGSAGATIRLYIDSYERDPQKIYQDPQVMLAPLVKIALKISQLHEKTGRSGPTVIT
;
A
#
# COMPACT_ATOMS: atom_id res chain seq x y z
N ALA A 1 -16.01 -5.78 6.86
CA ALA A 1 -15.40 -4.55 6.31
C ALA A 1 -13.96 -4.78 5.86
N ALA A 2 -12.99 -4.93 6.77
CA ALA A 2 -11.56 -4.99 6.43
C ALA A 2 -11.16 -6.11 5.45
N ASN A 3 -11.56 -7.37 5.70
CA ASN A 3 -11.32 -8.48 4.76
C ASN A 3 -11.84 -8.17 3.35
N LYS A 4 -13.07 -7.64 3.25
CA LYS A 4 -13.68 -7.28 1.97
C LYS A 4 -12.87 -6.20 1.26
N MET A 5 -12.42 -5.15 1.97
CA MET A 5 -11.57 -4.11 1.39
C MET A 5 -10.27 -4.68 0.83
N ILE A 6 -9.61 -5.58 1.56
CA ILE A 6 -8.36 -6.22 1.10
C ILE A 6 -8.61 -7.10 -0.12
N ASN A 7 -9.68 -7.92 -0.14
CA ASN A 7 -10.00 -8.77 -1.29
C ASN A 7 -10.41 -7.94 -2.53
N ASP A 8 -11.19 -6.88 -2.34
CA ASP A 8 -11.55 -5.95 -3.41
C ASP A 8 -10.29 -5.27 -3.97
N LEU A 9 -9.37 -4.83 -3.10
CA LEU A 9 -8.09 -4.25 -3.50
C LEU A 9 -7.20 -5.26 -4.23
N GLU A 10 -7.12 -6.50 -3.77
CA GLU A 10 -6.37 -7.58 -4.43
C GLU A 10 -6.88 -7.80 -5.86
N THR A 11 -8.21 -7.79 -6.04
CA THR A 11 -8.84 -7.90 -7.36
C THR A 11 -8.45 -6.74 -8.27
N VAL A 12 -8.44 -5.51 -7.75
CA VAL A 12 -8.05 -4.31 -8.49
C VAL A 12 -6.59 -4.39 -8.94
N ILE A 13 -5.68 -4.73 -8.03
CA ILE A 13 -4.24 -4.70 -8.34
C ILE A 13 -3.80 -5.88 -9.23
N PHE A 14 -4.57 -6.96 -9.31
CA PHE A 14 -4.34 -8.08 -10.22
C PHE A 14 -4.99 -7.91 -11.60
N ASP A 15 -5.74 -6.83 -11.83
CA ASP A 15 -6.16 -6.50 -13.17
C ASP A 15 -4.94 -6.22 -14.08
N LYS A 16 -4.93 -6.79 -15.28
CA LYS A 16 -3.79 -6.64 -16.21
C LYS A 16 -3.55 -5.19 -16.60
N ALA A 17 -4.59 -4.38 -16.67
CA ALA A 17 -4.50 -2.97 -16.98
C ALA A 17 -4.08 -2.13 -15.76
N PHE A 18 -3.86 -2.72 -14.58
CA PHE A 18 -3.33 -2.02 -13.41
C PHE A 18 -1.85 -1.67 -13.56
N ILE A 19 -1.06 -2.59 -14.11
CA ILE A 19 0.35 -2.33 -14.41
C ILE A 19 0.45 -1.26 -15.50
N GLY A 20 1.32 -0.28 -15.27
CA GLY A 20 1.51 0.87 -16.15
C GLY A 20 0.55 2.04 -15.90
N GLN A 21 -0.46 1.89 -15.03
CA GLN A 21 -1.29 3.03 -14.62
C GLN A 21 -0.46 4.11 -13.94
N LYS A 22 -0.84 5.36 -14.15
CA LYS A 22 -0.17 6.53 -13.59
C LYS A 22 -1.10 7.26 -12.63
N TYR A 23 -0.57 7.60 -11.47
CA TYR A 23 -1.24 8.36 -10.44
C TYR A 23 -0.46 9.63 -10.17
N SER A 24 -1.10 10.79 -10.36
CA SER A 24 -0.47 12.09 -10.16
C SER A 24 -1.14 12.81 -8.99
N GLU A 25 -0.33 13.27 -8.04
CA GLU A 25 -0.76 14.05 -6.88
C GLU A 25 0.29 15.13 -6.63
N GLY A 26 -0.12 16.40 -6.68
CA GLY A 26 0.82 17.53 -6.60
C GLY A 26 1.81 17.52 -7.77
N ASP A 27 3.10 17.60 -7.45
CA ASP A 27 4.22 17.60 -8.42
C ASP A 27 4.75 16.19 -8.72
N LYS A 28 4.23 15.14 -8.06
CA LYS A 28 4.68 13.76 -8.23
C LYS A 28 3.74 12.95 -9.11
N THR A 29 4.32 12.11 -9.96
CA THR A 29 3.60 11.11 -10.75
C THR A 29 4.22 9.73 -10.51
N TYR A 30 3.40 8.79 -10.07
CA TYR A 30 3.79 7.42 -9.76
C TYR A 30 3.21 6.49 -10.82
N GLN A 31 4.07 5.74 -11.51
CA GLN A 31 3.66 4.74 -12.48
C GLN A 31 3.79 3.34 -11.88
N VAL A 32 2.71 2.57 -11.88
CA VAL A 32 2.71 1.19 -11.34
C VAL A 32 3.62 0.33 -12.21
N GLU A 33 4.66 -0.23 -11.59
CA GLU A 33 5.59 -1.17 -12.25
C GLU A 33 5.20 -2.62 -11.92
N LYS A 34 4.86 -2.89 -10.66
CA LYS A 34 4.48 -4.23 -10.20
C LYS A 34 3.42 -4.14 -9.12
N ALA A 35 2.52 -5.11 -9.09
CA ALA A 35 1.64 -5.33 -7.95
C ALA A 35 1.51 -6.82 -7.67
N ASP A 36 1.57 -7.20 -6.40
CA ASP A 36 1.45 -8.59 -5.97
C ASP A 36 0.87 -8.74 -4.56
N ASN A 37 0.50 -9.97 -4.21
CA ASN A 37 0.30 -10.37 -2.83
C ASN A 37 1.53 -11.16 -2.38
N PHE A 38 2.26 -10.62 -1.40
CA PHE A 38 3.58 -11.09 -1.04
C PHE A 38 3.56 -12.54 -0.54
N GLU A 39 4.44 -13.34 -1.11
CA GLU A 39 4.71 -14.72 -0.73
C GLU A 39 6.21 -14.86 -0.42
N TYR A 40 6.52 -15.60 0.64
CA TYR A 40 7.89 -15.91 1.04
C TYR A 40 8.07 -17.42 1.14
N SER A 41 9.11 -17.94 0.49
CA SER A 41 9.55 -19.33 0.62
C SER A 41 10.84 -19.35 1.44
N ASP A 42 10.80 -20.00 2.59
CA ASP A 42 11.94 -20.10 3.49
C ASP A 42 12.98 -21.07 2.91
N PRO A 43 14.24 -20.64 2.69
CA PRO A 43 15.26 -21.48 2.07
C PRO A 43 15.86 -22.53 3.04
N VAL A 44 15.54 -22.47 4.33
CA VAL A 44 16.06 -23.38 5.36
C VAL A 44 15.12 -24.57 5.54
N ASP A 45 13.82 -24.32 5.72
CA ASP A 45 12.83 -25.37 5.98
C ASP A 45 11.86 -25.63 4.83
N GLY A 46 11.91 -24.83 3.76
CA GLY A 46 11.06 -24.97 2.58
C GLY A 46 9.60 -24.54 2.81
N SER A 47 9.27 -23.97 3.98
CA SER A 47 7.92 -23.49 4.26
C SER A 47 7.55 -22.31 3.37
N VAL A 48 6.27 -22.21 3.02
CA VAL A 48 5.76 -21.15 2.14
C VAL A 48 4.69 -20.34 2.88
N SER A 49 5.00 -19.09 3.13
CA SER A 49 4.10 -18.11 3.75
C SER A 49 3.45 -17.24 2.67
N LYS A 50 2.20 -17.56 2.33
CA LYS A 50 1.41 -16.82 1.34
C LYS A 50 0.64 -15.67 1.98
N ASN A 51 0.12 -14.75 1.17
CA ASN A 51 -0.81 -13.68 1.57
C ASN A 51 -0.25 -12.73 2.64
N GLN A 52 1.05 -12.43 2.59
CA GLN A 52 1.75 -11.67 3.63
C GLN A 52 1.61 -10.14 3.50
N GLY A 53 0.97 -9.68 2.42
CA GLY A 53 0.62 -8.28 2.22
C GLY A 53 0.52 -7.90 0.75
N LEU A 54 -0.46 -7.07 0.42
CA LEU A 54 -0.60 -6.51 -0.92
C LEU A 54 0.43 -5.42 -1.11
N ARG A 55 1.19 -5.47 -2.21
CA ARG A 55 2.23 -4.50 -2.54
C ARG A 55 1.93 -3.87 -3.88
N ILE A 56 2.06 -2.55 -3.94
CA ILE A 56 2.07 -1.76 -5.17
C ILE A 56 3.45 -1.12 -5.24
N ILE A 57 4.20 -1.44 -6.27
CA ILE A 57 5.57 -0.97 -6.50
C ILE A 57 5.55 -0.07 -7.72
N PHE A 58 6.10 1.13 -7.56
CA PHE A 58 6.16 2.14 -8.59
C PHE A 58 7.55 2.18 -9.21
N SER A 59 7.60 2.60 -10.48
CA SER A 59 8.83 2.62 -11.29
C SER A 59 9.89 3.61 -10.80
N ASP A 60 9.53 4.53 -9.89
CA ASP A 60 10.46 5.46 -9.24
C ASP A 60 11.13 4.86 -8.00
N GLY A 61 10.76 3.64 -7.60
CA GLY A 61 11.21 2.97 -6.39
C GLY A 61 10.28 3.13 -5.18
N SER A 62 9.23 3.94 -5.30
CA SER A 62 8.22 4.11 -4.24
C SER A 62 7.31 2.87 -4.11
N ARG A 63 6.72 2.67 -2.92
CA ARG A 63 5.88 1.51 -2.61
C ARG A 63 4.73 1.86 -1.67
N ILE A 64 3.59 1.19 -1.89
CA ILE A 64 2.47 1.14 -0.95
C ILE A 64 2.26 -0.31 -0.55
N ILE A 65 2.09 -0.58 0.75
CA ILE A 65 1.88 -1.94 1.26
C ILE A 65 0.67 -1.95 2.20
N PHE A 66 -0.24 -2.89 1.97
CA PHE A 66 -1.38 -3.16 2.85
C PHE A 66 -1.21 -4.53 3.51
N ARG A 67 -1.32 -4.58 4.83
CA ARG A 67 -1.35 -5.82 5.60
C ARG A 67 -2.58 -5.89 6.47
N LEU A 68 -3.24 -7.04 6.47
CA LEU A 68 -4.32 -7.33 7.39
C LEU A 68 -3.80 -8.20 8.54
N SER A 69 -4.11 -7.82 9.76
CA SER A 69 -3.68 -8.52 10.97
C SER A 69 -4.82 -8.64 11.98
N GLY A 70 -4.71 -9.64 12.87
CA GLY A 70 -5.61 -9.79 14.02
C GLY A 70 -7.07 -10.06 13.64
N THR A 71 -7.38 -11.03 12.78
CA THR A 71 -8.77 -11.33 12.36
C THR A 71 -9.60 -12.08 13.43
N GLY A 72 -9.29 -11.91 14.72
CA GLY A 72 -9.93 -12.59 15.84
C GLY A 72 -11.16 -11.86 16.39
N SER A 73 -11.60 -12.24 17.59
CA SER A 73 -12.77 -11.68 18.29
C SER A 73 -12.70 -10.17 18.53
N ALA A 74 -11.49 -9.60 18.63
CA ALA A 74 -11.26 -8.17 18.84
C ALA A 74 -11.39 -7.32 17.55
N GLY A 75 -11.68 -7.95 16.40
CA GLY A 75 -11.76 -7.29 15.10
C GLY A 75 -10.40 -7.13 14.43
N ALA A 76 -10.40 -6.80 13.13
CA ALA A 76 -9.21 -6.78 12.30
C ALA A 76 -8.50 -5.41 12.25
N THR A 77 -7.18 -5.44 12.15
CA THR A 77 -6.32 -4.26 11.98
C THR A 77 -5.73 -4.24 10.58
N ILE A 78 -6.03 -3.18 9.82
CA ILE A 78 -5.34 -2.87 8.56
C ILE A 78 -4.12 -2.01 8.89
N ARG A 79 -2.95 -2.43 8.41
CA ARG A 79 -1.71 -1.66 8.46
C ARG A 79 -1.37 -1.18 7.05
N LEU A 80 -1.25 0.12 6.89
CA LEU A 80 -0.86 0.79 5.66
C LEU A 80 0.56 1.32 5.83
N TYR A 81 1.47 0.88 4.96
CA TYR A 81 2.84 1.37 4.90
C TYR A 81 3.02 2.17 3.63
N ILE A 82 3.65 3.33 3.77
CA ILE A 82 3.94 4.26 2.68
C ILE A 82 5.45 4.45 2.64
N ASP A 83 6.04 4.19 1.49
CA ASP A 83 7.47 4.31 1.25
C ASP A 83 7.66 5.12 -0.03
N SER A 84 7.92 6.42 0.08
CA SER A 84 8.17 7.27 -1.09
C SER A 84 9.67 7.46 -1.25
N TYR A 85 10.22 6.94 -2.34
CA TYR A 85 11.60 7.23 -2.70
C TYR A 85 11.73 8.71 -3.10
N GLU A 86 12.85 9.33 -2.70
CA GLU A 86 13.19 10.69 -3.07
C GLU A 86 14.71 10.79 -3.22
N ARG A 87 15.15 11.41 -4.32
CA ARG A 87 16.58 11.58 -4.64
C ARG A 87 17.02 13.03 -4.64
N ASP A 88 16.08 13.97 -4.71
CA ASP A 88 16.38 15.40 -4.71
C ASP A 88 16.88 15.82 -3.32
N PRO A 89 18.15 16.26 -3.17
CA PRO A 89 18.71 16.67 -1.88
C PRO A 89 17.94 17.81 -1.20
N GLN A 90 17.18 18.62 -1.95
CA GLN A 90 16.35 19.68 -1.38
C GLN A 90 15.04 19.15 -0.78
N LYS A 91 14.62 17.96 -1.20
CA LYS A 91 13.36 17.32 -0.79
C LYS A 91 13.55 16.29 0.32
N ILE A 92 14.72 15.62 0.42
CA ILE A 92 14.96 14.55 1.41
C ILE A 92 14.95 15.02 2.88
N TYR A 93 15.14 16.32 3.13
CA TYR A 93 15.12 16.91 4.48
C TYR A 93 13.79 17.57 4.85
N GLN A 94 12.79 17.48 3.97
CA GLN A 94 11.46 18.03 4.22
C GLN A 94 10.69 17.15 5.21
N ASP A 95 9.62 17.72 5.76
CA ASP A 95 8.73 17.01 6.67
C ASP A 95 8.17 15.72 6.01
N PRO A 96 8.31 14.53 6.64
CA PRO A 96 7.82 13.28 6.06
C PRO A 96 6.31 13.25 5.81
N GLN A 97 5.48 13.87 6.65
CA GLN A 97 4.03 13.90 6.45
C GLN A 97 3.68 14.67 5.18
N VAL A 98 4.42 15.75 4.89
CA VAL A 98 4.26 16.50 3.63
C VAL A 98 4.75 15.67 2.44
N MET A 99 5.92 15.05 2.55
CA MET A 99 6.53 14.29 1.45
C MET A 99 5.78 12.99 1.11
N LEU A 100 5.15 12.37 2.10
CA LEU A 100 4.38 11.12 1.94
C LEU A 100 2.91 11.39 1.58
N ALA A 101 2.39 12.60 1.80
CA ALA A 101 0.98 12.94 1.55
C ALA A 101 0.46 12.57 0.14
N PRO A 102 1.22 12.79 -0.96
CA PRO A 102 0.78 12.36 -2.29
C PRO A 102 0.51 10.85 -2.35
N LEU A 103 1.43 10.04 -1.83
CA LEU A 103 1.34 8.59 -1.88
C LEU A 103 0.29 8.04 -0.91
N VAL A 104 0.07 8.69 0.23
CA VAL A 104 -1.06 8.42 1.16
C VAL A 104 -2.39 8.62 0.43
N LYS A 105 -2.59 9.74 -0.27
CA LYS A 105 -3.84 10.02 -1.01
C LYS A 105 -4.11 8.96 -2.07
N ILE A 106 -3.07 8.57 -2.82
CA ILE A 106 -3.15 7.51 -3.82
C ILE A 106 -3.55 6.19 -3.16
N ALA A 107 -2.91 5.82 -2.05
CA ALA A 107 -3.24 4.60 -1.31
C ALA A 107 -4.71 4.57 -0.87
N LEU A 108 -5.20 5.67 -0.28
CA LEU A 108 -6.59 5.80 0.16
C LEU A 108 -7.58 5.72 -1.01
N LYS A 109 -7.26 6.37 -2.13
CA LYS A 109 -8.10 6.36 -3.34
C LYS A 109 -8.21 4.97 -3.97
N ILE A 110 -7.08 4.26 -4.13
CA ILE A 110 -7.07 2.92 -4.75
C ILE A 110 -7.81 1.92 -3.85
N SER A 111 -7.57 1.98 -2.54
CA SER A 111 -8.16 1.03 -1.58
C SER A 111 -9.61 1.33 -1.17
N GLN A 112 -10.08 2.57 -1.39
CA GLN A 112 -11.36 3.07 -0.86
C GLN A 112 -11.48 2.84 0.66
N LEU A 113 -10.36 2.97 1.38
CA LEU A 113 -10.26 2.55 2.78
C LEU A 113 -11.29 3.26 3.66
N HIS A 114 -11.49 4.56 3.46
CA HIS A 114 -12.45 5.33 4.25
C HIS A 114 -13.88 4.85 4.01
N GLU A 115 -14.28 4.69 2.75
CA GLU A 115 -15.61 4.27 2.34
C GLU A 115 -15.92 2.84 2.79
N LYS A 116 -14.93 1.94 2.72
CA LYS A 116 -15.10 0.51 3.03
C LYS A 116 -15.04 0.21 4.53
N THR A 117 -14.39 1.06 5.33
CA THR A 117 -14.18 0.83 6.76
C THR A 117 -14.91 1.81 7.68
N GLY A 118 -15.40 2.93 7.14
CA GLY A 118 -16.01 4.03 7.91
C GLY A 118 -15.01 4.84 8.74
N ARG A 119 -13.69 4.62 8.55
CA ARG A 119 -12.65 5.40 9.23
C ARG A 119 -12.38 6.68 8.47
N SER A 120 -12.18 7.78 9.19
CA SER A 120 -11.75 9.07 8.62
C SER A 120 -10.23 9.29 8.69
N GLY A 121 -9.51 8.41 9.39
CA GLY A 121 -8.07 8.48 9.56
C GLY A 121 -7.52 7.27 10.31
N PRO A 122 -6.17 7.16 10.41
CA PRO A 122 -5.52 6.09 11.13
C PRO A 122 -5.71 6.24 12.64
N THR A 123 -5.76 5.11 13.35
CA THR A 123 -5.77 5.12 14.82
C THR A 123 -4.37 5.41 15.39
N VAL A 124 -3.31 5.03 14.67
CA VAL A 124 -1.91 5.22 15.05
C VAL A 124 -1.12 5.59 13.80
N ILE A 125 -0.19 6.53 13.93
CA ILE A 125 0.83 6.89 12.93
C ILE A 125 2.20 6.68 13.58
N THR A 126 3.17 6.19 12.82
CA THR A 126 4.56 5.98 13.24
C THR A 126 5.48 6.46 12.15
#